data_AF-A0AAW7MH00-F1
#
_entry.id   AF-A0AAW7MH00-F1
#
_cell.length_a   1.000
_cell.length_b   1.000
_cell.length_c   1.000
_cell.angle_alpha   90.00
_cell.angle_beta   90.00
_cell.angle_gamma   90.00
#
_symmetry.space_group_name_H-M   'P 1'
#
loop_
_entity.id
_entity.type
_entity.pdbx_description
1 polymer ?
#
loop_
_entity_poly.entity_id
_entity_poly.type
_entity_poly.pdbx_seq_one_letter_code
_entity_poly.pdbx_strand_id
1 'polypeptide(L)'
;MEDENLPIHPATTALFVACCVQGYLLETVNEMFSLSKRDGAGVFKQVKGGLSFKEVANFLGAEGKTTLRQATEQAGFEWPVSATAFVEAVKKL
;
A
#
# COMPACT_ATOMS: atom_id res chain seq x y z
N MET A 1 11.18 -18.35 19.21
CA MET A 1 11.38 -17.22 18.29
C MET A 1 10.30 -16.25 18.72
N GLU A 2 10.68 -15.27 19.54
CA GLU A 2 9.72 -14.32 20.11
C GLU A 2 9.15 -13.50 18.94
N ASP A 3 7.84 -13.58 18.75
CA ASP A 3 7.08 -12.61 17.95
C ASP A 3 7.24 -11.25 18.63
N GLU A 4 8.35 -10.57 18.34
CA GLU A 4 8.50 -9.15 18.62
C GLU A 4 7.39 -8.45 17.86
N ASN A 5 6.35 -8.09 18.60
CA ASN A 5 5.24 -7.26 18.12
C ASN A 5 5.80 -5.84 17.93
N LEU A 6 6.64 -5.69 16.90
CA LEU A 6 7.29 -4.45 16.55
C LEU A 6 6.20 -3.39 16.33
N PRO A 7 6.33 -2.20 16.93
CA PRO A 7 5.33 -1.15 16.77
C PRO A 7 5.17 -0.83 15.28
N ILE A 8 3.93 -0.90 14.78
CA ILE A 8 3.62 -0.57 13.39
C ILE A 8 3.99 0.89 13.17
N HIS A 9 5.04 1.12 12.39
CA HIS A 9 5.53 2.47 12.12
C HIS A 9 4.48 3.25 11.29
N PRO A 10 4.14 4.51 11.65
CA PRO A 10 3.11 5.28 10.96
C PRO A 10 3.33 5.43 9.44
N ALA A 11 4.59 5.49 9.01
CA ALA A 11 4.92 5.53 7.58
C ALA A 11 4.53 4.23 6.86
N THR A 12 4.71 3.07 7.50
CA THR A 12 4.31 1.76 6.95
C THR A 12 2.79 1.65 6.87
N THR A 13 2.06 2.20 7.85
CA THR A 13 0.60 2.31 7.78
C THR A 13 0.15 3.16 6.59
N ALA A 14 0.78 4.31 6.37
CA ALA A 14 0.47 5.17 5.22
C ALA A 14 0.77 4.47 3.88
N LEU A 15 1.87 3.72 3.79
CA LEU A 15 2.23 2.94 2.61
C LEU A 15 1.18 1.86 2.33
N PHE A 16 0.75 1.13 3.36
CA PHE A 16 -0.30 0.13 3.28
C PHE A 16 -1.61 0.74 2.76
N VAL A 17 -2.05 1.86 3.34
CA VAL A 17 -3.28 2.55 2.90
C VAL A 17 -3.19 2.95 1.42
N ALA A 18 -2.08 3.56 1.02
CA ALA A 18 -1.86 3.98 -0.36
C ALA A 18 -1.90 2.79 -1.34
N CYS A 19 -1.23 1.68 -1.01
CA CYS A 19 -1.29 0.45 -1.80
C CYS A 19 -2.72 -0.08 -1.95
N CYS A 20 -3.44 -0.25 -0.84
CA CYS A 20 -4.77 -0.85 -0.84
C CYS A 20 -5.79 0.00 -1.60
N VAL A 21 -5.76 1.32 -1.41
CA VAL A 21 -6.68 2.24 -2.11
C VAL A 21 -6.43 2.24 -3.62
N GLN A 22 -5.18 2.02 -4.06
CA GLN A 22 -4.83 1.90 -5.48
C GLN A 22 -4.98 0.46 -6.03
N GLY A 23 -5.53 -0.48 -5.25
CA GLY A 23 -5.85 -1.85 -5.70
C GLY A 23 -4.70 -2.84 -5.60
N TYR A 24 -3.69 -2.54 -4.78
CA TYR A 24 -2.58 -3.45 -4.49
C TYR A 24 -2.70 -4.03 -3.08
N LEU A 25 -2.38 -5.31 -2.96
CA LEU A 25 -2.05 -5.94 -1.70
C LEU A 25 -0.57 -5.71 -1.42
N LEU A 26 -0.27 -5.15 -0.25
CA LEU A 26 1.09 -4.97 0.26
C LEU A 26 1.37 -6.06 1.28
N GLU A 27 2.44 -6.81 1.07
CA GLU A 27 2.91 -7.86 1.97
C GLU A 27 4.37 -7.56 2.35
N THR A 28 4.75 -7.93 3.58
CA THR A 28 6.14 -7.83 4.04
C THR A 28 6.74 -9.22 4.11
N VAL A 29 7.84 -9.44 3.42
CA VAL A 29 8.59 -10.71 3.37
C VAL A 29 10.06 -10.40 3.62
N ASN A 30 10.61 -10.92 4.72
CA ASN A 30 12.01 -10.69 5.12
C ASN A 30 12.40 -9.20 5.10
N GLU A 31 11.63 -8.35 5.78
CA GLU A 31 11.83 -6.89 5.88
C GLU A 31 11.69 -6.10 4.57
N MET A 32 11.36 -6.78 3.46
CA MET A 32 11.13 -6.20 2.15
C MET A 32 9.65 -6.30 1.79
N PHE A 33 9.19 -5.44 0.88
CA PHE A 33 7.81 -5.41 0.43
C PHE A 33 7.61 -6.18 -0.87
N SER A 34 6.46 -6.84 -0.98
CA SER A 34 5.90 -7.34 -2.23
C SER A 34 4.55 -6.70 -2.49
N LEU A 35 4.30 -6.43 -3.77
CA LEU A 35 3.04 -5.91 -4.26
C LEU A 35 2.36 -6.98 -5.09
N SER A 36 1.11 -7.26 -4.77
CA SER A 36 0.26 -8.18 -5.50
C SER A 36 -0.99 -7.44 -5.99
N LYS A 37 -1.52 -7.80 -7.15
CA LYS A 37 -2.76 -7.24 -7.68
C LYS A 37 -3.76 -8.36 -7.94
N ARG A 38 -5.04 -8.08 -7.66
CA ARG A 38 -6.13 -9.01 -7.94
C ARG A 38 -6.38 -9.08 -9.44
N ASP A 39 -6.39 -10.27 -10.00
CA ASP A 39 -6.77 -10.49 -11.40
C ASP A 39 -8.29 -10.63 -11.57
N GLY A 40 -8.76 -10.75 -12.81
CA GLY A 40 -10.18 -10.91 -13.13
C GLY A 40 -10.83 -12.20 -12.61
N ALA A 41 -10.02 -13.19 -12.18
CA ALA A 41 -10.48 -14.42 -11.54
C ALA A 41 -10.51 -14.28 -10.00
N GLY A 42 -10.13 -13.12 -9.48
CA GLY A 42 -10.11 -12.82 -8.06
C GLY A 42 -8.85 -13.30 -7.33
N VAL A 43 -7.82 -13.75 -8.06
CA VAL A 43 -6.56 -14.26 -7.50
C VAL A 43 -5.54 -13.12 -7.42
N PHE A 44 -4.88 -12.98 -6.27
CA PHE A 44 -3.75 -12.06 -6.13
C PHE A 44 -2.52 -12.64 -6.81
N LYS A 45 -1.96 -11.89 -7.76
CA LYS A 45 -0.68 -12.21 -8.41
C LYS A 45 0.34 -11.15 -8.05
N GLN A 46 1.51 -11.61 -7.63
CA GLN A 46 2.64 -10.73 -7.36
C GLN A 46 3.03 -9.98 -8.64
N VAL A 47 3.01 -8.65 -8.58
CA VAL A 47 3.46 -7.78 -9.67
C VAL A 47 4.90 -7.32 -9.46
N LYS A 48 5.33 -7.15 -8.20
CA LYS A 48 6.72 -6.82 -7.82
C LYS A 48 7.06 -7.42 -6.44
N GLY A 49 8.34 -7.70 -6.20
CA GLY A 49 8.84 -8.24 -4.94
C GLY A 49 10.23 -7.75 -4.62
N GLY A 50 10.63 -7.90 -3.34
CA GLY A 50 11.94 -7.47 -2.88
C GLY A 50 12.12 -5.96 -2.96
N LEU A 51 11.07 -5.19 -2.65
CA LEU A 51 11.09 -3.74 -2.71
C LEU A 51 11.36 -3.13 -1.33
N SER A 52 12.19 -2.09 -1.27
CA SER A 52 12.27 -1.21 -0.12
C SER A 52 11.03 -0.31 -0.01
N PHE A 53 10.84 0.31 1.17
CA PHE A 53 9.79 1.32 1.39
C PHE A 53 9.80 2.39 0.28
N LYS A 54 10.99 2.92 -0.05
CA LYS A 54 11.16 3.99 -1.04
C LYS A 54 10.75 3.55 -2.43
N GLU A 55 11.05 2.31 -2.81
CA GLU A 55 10.69 1.78 -4.13
C GLU A 55 9.18 1.59 -4.27
N VAL A 56 8.50 1.15 -3.20
CA VAL A 56 7.03 1.08 -3.18
C VAL A 56 6.42 2.48 -3.24
N ALA A 57 6.93 3.42 -2.44
CA ALA A 57 6.44 4.80 -2.44
C ALA A 57 6.57 5.46 -3.82
N ASN A 58 7.74 5.32 -4.46
CA ASN A 58 7.97 5.80 -5.82
C ASN A 58 7.03 5.11 -6.83
N PHE A 59 6.82 3.79 -6.70
CA PHE A 59 5.90 3.05 -7.57
C PHE A 59 4.46 3.58 -7.50
N LEU A 60 4.02 4.08 -6.35
CA LEU A 60 2.72 4.71 -6.15
C LEU A 60 2.68 6.19 -6.59
N GLY A 61 3.78 6.75 -7.08
CA GLY A 61 3.90 8.14 -7.51
C GLY A 61 4.37 9.13 -6.43
N ALA A 62 4.72 8.66 -5.23
CA ALA A 62 5.20 9.50 -4.12
C ALA A 62 6.71 9.79 -4.23
N GLU A 63 7.11 10.44 -5.33
CA GLU A 63 8.50 10.79 -5.60
C GLU A 63 8.87 12.20 -5.10
N GLY A 64 10.13 12.38 -4.70
CA GLY A 64 10.67 13.69 -4.32
C GLY A 64 9.99 14.28 -3.08
N LYS A 65 9.18 15.34 -3.28
CA LYS A 65 8.42 16.02 -2.21
C LYS A 65 6.94 15.59 -2.17
N THR A 66 6.51 14.71 -3.07
CA THR A 66 5.14 14.24 -3.14
C THR A 66 4.89 13.22 -2.02
N THR A 67 3.90 13.48 -1.18
CA THR A 67 3.48 12.55 -0.12
C THR A 67 2.66 11.38 -0.69
N LEU A 68 2.61 10.25 0.01
CA LEU A 68 1.75 9.10 -0.36
C LEU A 68 0.28 9.49 -0.52
N ARG A 69 -0.18 10.43 0.31
CA ARG A 69 -1.52 11.01 0.19
C ARG A 69 -1.71 11.74 -1.13
N GLN A 70 -0.83 12.69 -1.42
CA GLN A 70 -0.90 13.46 -2.67
C GLN A 70 -0.80 12.55 -3.90
N ALA A 71 0.09 11.55 -3.87
CA ALA A 71 0.24 10.60 -4.96
C ALA A 71 -1.05 9.78 -5.20
N THR A 72 -1.71 9.35 -4.13
CA THR A 72 -3.00 8.64 -4.19
C THR A 72 -4.11 9.53 -4.75
N GLU A 73 -4.18 10.78 -4.30
CA GLU A 73 -5.14 11.79 -4.81
C GLU A 73 -4.88 12.13 -6.29
N GLN A 74 -3.62 12.24 -6.71
CA GLN A 74 -3.22 12.44 -8.11
C GLN A 74 -3.55 11.23 -9.00
N ALA A 75 -3.52 10.03 -8.45
CA ALA A 75 -3.94 8.80 -9.13
C ALA A 75 -5.48 8.68 -9.25
N GLY A 76 -6.24 9.65 -8.72
CA GLY A 76 -7.70 9.71 -8.84
C GLY A 76 -8.46 9.04 -7.70
N PHE A 77 -7.78 8.67 -6.60
CA PHE A 77 -8.41 8.04 -5.45
C PHE A 77 -8.52 8.99 -4.26
N GLU A 78 -9.57 8.85 -3.47
CA GLU A 78 -9.73 9.65 -2.25
C GLU A 78 -8.87 9.07 -1.11
N TRP A 79 -8.13 9.93 -0.41
CA TRP A 79 -7.38 9.50 0.77
C TRP A 79 -8.33 9.29 1.96
N PRO A 80 -8.39 8.10 2.56
CA PRO A 80 -9.32 7.82 3.62
C PRO A 80 -8.91 8.51 4.93
N VAL A 81 -9.85 9.23 5.53
CA VAL A 81 -9.66 9.94 6.81
C VAL A 81 -10.23 9.16 8.01
N SER A 82 -10.79 7.97 7.78
CA SER A 82 -11.31 7.08 8.81
C SER A 82 -11.22 5.61 8.37
N ALA A 83 -11.33 4.67 9.31
CA ALA A 83 -11.36 3.25 9.02
C ALA A 83 -12.55 2.88 8.11
N THR A 84 -13.71 3.50 8.32
CA THR A 84 -14.89 3.30 7.47
C THR A 84 -14.63 3.75 6.04
N ALA A 85 -14.09 4.96 5.86
CA ALA A 85 -13.75 5.49 4.54
C ALA A 85 -12.71 4.61 3.82
N PHE A 86 -11.74 4.08 4.57
CA PHE A 86 -10.76 3.13 4.02
C PHE A 86 -11.43 1.86 3.49
N VAL A 87 -12.29 1.23 4.29
CA VAL A 87 -12.99 0.02 3.88
C VAL A 87 -13.89 0.28 2.67
N GLU A 88 -14.57 1.42 2.62
CA GLU A 88 -15.41 1.82 1.48
C GLU A 88 -14.58 2.08 0.22
N ALA A 89 -13.40 2.69 0.34
CA ALA A 89 -12.49 2.93 -0.78
C ALA A 89 -11.99 1.59 -1.37
N VAL A 90 -11.57 0.66 -0.52
CA VAL A 90 -11.02 -0.64 -0.96
C VAL A 90 -12.10 -1.55 -1.55
N LYS A 91 -13.34 -1.51 -1.04
CA LYS A 91 -14.46 -2.33 -1.56
C LYS A 91 -14.87 -1.99 -2.99
N LYS A 92 -14.52 -0.81 -3.50
CA LYS A 92 -14.88 -0.35 -4.85
C LYS A 92 -13.95 -0.91 -5.95
N LEU A 93 -12.90 -1.63 -5.56
CA LEU A 93 -11.84 -2.16 -6.43
C LEU A 93 -12.10 -3.62 -6.82
#